data_AF-A0A818HJ09-F1
#
_entry.id   AF-A0A818HJ09-F1
#
_cell.length_a   1.000
_cell.length_b   1.000
_cell.length_c   1.000
_cell.angle_alpha   90.00
_cell.angle_beta   90.00
_cell.angle_gamma   90.00
#
_symmetry.space_group_name_H-M   'P 1'
#
loop_
_entity.id
_entity.type
_entity.pdbx_description
1 polymer ?
#
loop_
_entity_poly.entity_id
_entity_poly.type
_entity_poly.pdbx_seq_one_letter_code
_entity_poly.pdbx_strand_id
1 'polypeptide(L)'
;MATAKYSALFPHVAPRCRELLHILVHGAANLPTIDGRIPQCYVTAQSHTTITGQDNVETINATNYVEGVSPQWNEMIYADISEEKSLSEEIILLIIDEPTGKKLVGYNLLWRWFVPFYQYHLNLQQKIKQTSQTTCLYVSIMNKLSSLSKENIYYFGLETLLNGFDVSITNNQSIYGVARIVPDYKFYR
;
A
#
# COMPACT_ATOMS: atom_id res chain seq x y z
N MET A 1 -21.86 -4.02 6.97
CA MET A 1 -21.49 -5.46 6.89
C MET A 1 -20.46 -5.58 5.78
N ALA A 2 -19.17 -5.52 6.13
CA ALA A 2 -18.07 -5.58 5.17
C ALA A 2 -17.09 -6.66 5.62
N THR A 3 -17.38 -7.89 5.23
CA THR A 3 -16.45 -9.01 5.33
C THR A 3 -15.68 -9.09 4.04
N ALA A 4 -14.45 -8.56 4.03
CA ALA A 4 -13.42 -8.97 3.10
C ALA A 4 -12.35 -9.72 3.90
N LYS A 5 -12.66 -10.96 4.30
CA LYS A 5 -11.63 -11.94 4.67
C LYS A 5 -10.94 -12.37 3.37
N TYR A 6 -9.92 -11.66 2.94
CA TYR A 6 -9.02 -12.19 1.91
C TYR A 6 -7.87 -12.94 2.57
N SER A 7 -8.08 -14.25 2.72
CA SER A 7 -7.05 -15.26 2.96
C SER A 7 -6.39 -15.70 1.64
N ALA A 8 -5.93 -14.75 0.83
CA ALA A 8 -5.18 -15.03 -0.38
C ALA A 8 -3.75 -14.52 -0.20
N LEU A 9 -2.78 -15.43 -0.29
CA LEU A 9 -1.36 -15.13 -0.44
C LEU A 9 -1.20 -13.97 -1.43
N PHE A 10 -0.53 -12.89 -1.00
CA PHE A 10 -0.31 -11.71 -1.84
C PHE A 10 0.41 -12.14 -3.12
N PRO A 11 -0.22 -12.02 -4.30
CA PRO A 11 0.36 -12.56 -5.52
C PRO A 11 1.65 -11.81 -5.84
N HIS A 12 2.67 -12.56 -6.26
CA HIS A 12 3.98 -12.00 -6.59
C HIS A 12 3.93 -11.07 -7.81
N VAL A 13 2.90 -11.23 -8.66
CA VAL A 13 2.64 -10.46 -9.88
C VAL A 13 1.19 -9.97 -9.90
N ALA A 14 0.89 -8.98 -10.74
CA ALA A 14 -0.47 -8.52 -10.96
C ALA A 14 -1.30 -9.54 -11.79
N PRO A 15 -2.63 -9.40 -11.82
CA PRO A 15 -3.47 -10.13 -12.78
C PRO A 15 -3.04 -9.87 -14.24
N ARG A 16 -3.39 -10.79 -15.15
CA ARG A 16 -3.06 -10.65 -16.57
C ARG A 16 -3.57 -9.32 -17.15
N CYS A 17 -2.72 -8.68 -17.96
CA CYS A 17 -2.99 -7.40 -18.62
C CYS A 17 -3.25 -6.23 -17.66
N ARG A 18 -2.82 -6.34 -16.40
CA ARG A 18 -2.97 -5.31 -15.38
C ARG A 18 -1.63 -4.99 -14.73
N GLU A 19 -1.49 -3.74 -14.31
CA GLU A 19 -0.48 -3.34 -13.35
C GLU A 19 -1.15 -3.11 -12.00
N LEU A 20 -0.46 -3.47 -10.91
CA LEU A 20 -0.94 -3.35 -9.54
C LEU A 20 0.05 -2.53 -8.73
N LEU A 21 -0.39 -1.38 -8.21
CA LEU A 21 0.32 -0.69 -7.14
C LEU A 21 -0.06 -1.30 -5.81
N HIS A 22 0.95 -1.83 -5.14
CA HIS A 22 0.87 -2.35 -3.79
C HIS A 22 1.34 -1.29 -2.80
N ILE A 23 0.50 -0.91 -1.85
CA ILE A 23 0.71 0.29 -1.04
C ILE A 23 0.56 -0.07 0.43
N LEU A 24 1.66 -0.08 1.17
CA LEU A 24 1.65 -0.15 2.63
C LEU A 24 1.52 1.27 3.18
N VAL A 25 0.40 1.55 3.84
CA VAL A 25 0.12 2.82 4.52
C VAL A 25 0.60 2.71 5.96
N HIS A 26 1.69 3.39 6.29
CA HIS A 26 2.24 3.36 7.65
C HIS A 26 1.44 4.26 8.59
N GLY A 27 1.29 5.53 8.20
CA GLY A 27 0.66 6.54 9.03
C GLY A 27 0.64 7.91 8.38
N ALA A 28 0.00 8.86 9.05
CA ALA A 28 0.00 10.26 8.66
C ALA A 28 0.42 11.15 9.84
N ALA A 29 0.78 12.39 9.54
CA ALA A 29 1.06 13.40 10.55
C ALA A 29 0.43 14.74 10.15
N ASN A 30 0.13 15.55 11.17
CA ASN A 30 -0.35 16.93 11.01
C ASN A 30 -1.67 17.04 10.22
N LEU A 31 -2.57 16.06 10.34
CA LEU A 31 -3.89 16.13 9.71
C LEU A 31 -4.74 17.25 10.34
N PRO A 32 -5.56 17.95 9.54
CA PRO A 32 -6.42 19.00 10.06
C PRO A 32 -7.56 18.42 10.89
N THR A 33 -7.96 19.15 11.92
CA THR A 33 -9.24 18.93 12.61
C THR A 33 -10.40 19.30 11.70
N ILE A 34 -11.56 18.67 11.91
CA ILE A 34 -12.79 18.95 11.18
C ILE A 34 -13.73 19.68 12.12
N ASP A 35 -13.93 20.97 11.89
CA ASP A 35 -14.82 21.81 12.68
C ASP A 35 -14.52 21.73 14.19
N GLY A 36 -13.23 21.65 14.54
CA GLY A 36 -12.72 21.52 15.91
C GLY A 36 -12.67 20.08 16.45
N ARG A 37 -13.19 19.09 15.73
CA ARG A 37 -13.13 17.67 16.09
C ARG A 37 -11.88 16.99 15.55
N ILE A 38 -11.36 16.01 16.29
CA ILE A 38 -10.34 15.08 15.80
C ILE A 38 -10.97 14.20 14.70
N PRO A 39 -10.33 14.07 13.51
CA PRO A 39 -10.90 13.28 12.43
C PRO A 39 -10.81 11.77 12.73
N GLN A 40 -11.76 11.01 12.20
CA GLN A 40 -11.72 9.55 12.15
C GLN A 40 -11.47 9.17 10.70
N CYS A 41 -10.24 8.80 10.39
CA CYS A 41 -9.77 8.81 9.01
C CYS A 41 -9.31 7.45 8.52
N TYR A 42 -9.49 7.25 7.22
CA TYR A 42 -8.97 6.10 6.48
C TYR A 42 -8.29 6.58 5.20
N VAL A 43 -7.46 5.73 4.63
CA VAL A 43 -6.76 5.99 3.36
C VAL A 43 -7.33 5.07 2.29
N THR A 44 -7.59 5.63 1.12
CA THR A 44 -7.94 4.87 -0.09
C THR A 44 -7.06 5.30 -1.25
N ALA A 45 -6.90 4.41 -2.22
CA ALA A 45 -6.15 4.64 -3.44
C ALA A 45 -7.09 4.49 -4.63
N GLN A 46 -7.04 5.44 -5.55
CA GLN A 46 -7.88 5.44 -6.76
C GLN A 46 -7.06 5.98 -7.93
N SER A 47 -7.23 5.40 -9.10
CA SER A 47 -6.73 5.95 -10.36
C SER A 47 -7.50 7.22 -10.76
N HIS A 48 -6.86 8.09 -11.54
CA HIS A 48 -7.53 9.29 -12.06
C HIS A 48 -8.74 8.92 -12.94
N THR A 49 -8.62 7.90 -13.80
CA THR A 49 -9.74 7.41 -14.62
C THR A 49 -10.92 6.86 -13.81
N THR A 50 -10.68 6.23 -12.65
CA THR A 50 -11.75 5.81 -11.75
C THR A 50 -12.42 7.00 -11.06
N ILE A 51 -11.67 8.02 -10.66
CA ILE A 51 -12.24 9.25 -10.07
C ILE A 51 -13.11 10.01 -11.09
N THR A 52 -12.74 10.02 -12.38
CA THR A 52 -13.51 10.68 -13.44
C THR A 52 -14.68 9.85 -13.97
N GLY A 53 -14.88 8.63 -13.46
CA GLY A 53 -15.99 7.75 -13.83
C GLY A 53 -15.87 7.17 -15.25
N GLN A 54 -14.68 7.16 -15.82
CA GLN A 54 -14.41 6.63 -17.16
C GLN A 54 -14.17 5.12 -17.17
N ASP A 55 -13.94 4.51 -16.00
CA ASP A 55 -13.76 3.06 -15.85
C ASP A 55 -14.24 2.59 -14.46
N ASN A 56 -15.08 1.55 -14.43
CA ASN A 56 -15.66 0.97 -13.20
C ASN A 56 -14.93 -0.32 -12.74
N VAL A 57 -13.72 -0.57 -13.25
CA VAL A 57 -13.04 -1.88 -13.13
C VAL A 57 -11.99 -1.91 -12.01
N GLU A 58 -11.69 -0.77 -11.36
CA GLU A 58 -10.69 -0.73 -10.29
C GLU A 58 -11.25 -1.31 -8.98
N THR A 59 -10.49 -2.20 -8.35
CA THR A 59 -10.89 -2.76 -7.05
C THR A 59 -10.45 -1.78 -5.97
N ILE A 60 -11.32 -0.82 -5.64
CA ILE A 60 -11.03 0.17 -4.60
C ILE A 60 -10.99 -0.54 -3.24
N ASN A 61 -9.88 -0.41 -2.54
CA ASN A 61 -9.80 -0.76 -1.12
C ASN A 61 -9.34 0.42 -0.27
N ALA A 62 -9.52 0.25 1.03
CA ALA A 62 -9.24 1.28 2.02
C ALA A 62 -8.67 0.63 3.28
N THR A 63 -7.91 1.40 4.05
CA THR A 63 -7.53 1.01 5.40
C THR A 63 -8.74 1.02 6.33
N ASN A 64 -8.61 0.43 7.51
CA ASN A 64 -9.53 0.68 8.61
C ASN A 64 -9.49 2.17 9.02
N TYR A 65 -10.57 2.62 9.65
CA TYR A 65 -10.63 3.95 10.21
C TYR A 65 -9.83 4.03 11.52
N VAL A 66 -9.09 5.11 11.69
CA VAL A 66 -8.31 5.42 12.90
C VAL A 66 -8.56 6.87 13.26
N GLU A 67 -8.86 7.13 14.53
CA GLU A 67 -9.03 8.49 15.04
C GLU A 67 -7.67 9.14 15.31
N GLY A 68 -7.48 10.37 14.86
CA GLY A 68 -6.30 11.15 15.21
C GLY A 68 -5.86 12.15 14.16
N VAL A 69 -5.10 13.15 14.60
CA VAL A 69 -4.36 14.06 13.72
C VAL A 69 -3.01 13.49 13.26
N SER A 70 -2.60 12.35 13.83
CA SER A 70 -1.40 11.59 13.45
C SER A 70 -1.65 10.07 13.55
N PRO A 71 -2.60 9.54 12.78
CA PRO A 71 -3.00 8.13 12.81
C PRO A 71 -1.90 7.21 12.30
N GLN A 72 -1.92 5.96 12.79
CA GLN A 72 -1.09 4.87 12.29
C GLN A 72 -2.01 3.73 11.82
N TRP A 73 -1.76 3.22 10.62
CA TRP A 73 -2.54 2.11 10.05
C TRP A 73 -1.68 0.85 9.97
N ASN A 74 -0.49 0.95 9.36
CA ASN A 74 0.34 -0.20 9.00
C ASN A 74 -0.44 -1.24 8.19
N GLU A 75 -1.31 -0.75 7.30
CA GLU A 75 -2.23 -1.56 6.52
C GLU A 75 -1.94 -1.45 5.03
N MET A 76 -2.34 -2.49 4.32
CA MET A 76 -2.03 -2.67 2.91
C MET A 76 -3.27 -2.36 2.07
N ILE A 77 -3.12 -1.41 1.17
CA ILE A 77 -4.11 -1.09 0.14
C ILE A 77 -3.50 -1.33 -1.25
N TYR A 78 -4.34 -1.34 -2.27
CA TYR A 78 -3.92 -1.55 -3.64
C TYR A 78 -4.76 -0.73 -4.62
N ALA A 79 -4.17 -0.47 -5.77
CA ALA A 79 -4.81 0.17 -6.90
C ALA A 79 -4.34 -0.55 -8.15
N ASP A 80 -5.21 -0.71 -9.13
CA ASP A 80 -4.92 -1.54 -10.29
C ASP A 80 -5.50 -0.96 -11.57
N ILE A 81 -4.71 -0.99 -12.64
CA ILE A 81 -5.04 -0.39 -13.93
C ILE A 81 -4.76 -1.37 -15.07
N SER A 82 -5.30 -1.09 -16.24
CA SER A 82 -4.85 -1.76 -17.48
C SER A 82 -3.39 -1.38 -17.78
N GLU A 83 -2.57 -2.36 -18.19
CA GLU A 83 -1.19 -2.12 -18.64
C GLU A 83 -1.10 -1.05 -19.73
N GLU A 84 -2.12 -0.95 -20.59
CA GLU A 84 -2.17 0.04 -21.67
C GLU A 84 -2.21 1.50 -21.18
N LYS A 85 -2.65 1.72 -19.94
CA LYS A 85 -2.82 3.05 -19.35
C LYS A 85 -1.63 3.49 -18.48
N SER A 86 -0.67 2.62 -18.18
CA SER A 86 0.35 2.87 -17.14
C SER A 86 1.28 4.04 -17.43
N LEU A 87 1.45 4.41 -18.70
CA LEU A 87 2.27 5.56 -19.10
C LEU A 87 1.60 6.93 -18.87
N SER A 88 0.27 6.97 -18.84
CA SER A 88 -0.52 8.20 -18.75
C SER A 88 -1.35 8.34 -17.47
N GLU A 89 -1.52 7.25 -16.72
CA GLU A 89 -2.39 7.23 -15.54
C GLU A 89 -1.69 7.80 -14.30
N GLU A 90 -2.51 8.37 -13.41
CA GLU A 90 -2.11 8.82 -12.08
C GLU A 90 -2.82 8.00 -11.02
N ILE A 91 -2.14 7.79 -9.89
CA ILE A 91 -2.76 7.30 -8.67
C ILE A 91 -2.95 8.46 -7.69
N ILE A 92 -4.13 8.49 -7.08
CA ILE A 92 -4.54 9.49 -6.11
C ILE A 92 -4.75 8.78 -4.78
N LEU A 93 -3.90 9.09 -3.81
CA LEU A 93 -4.05 8.63 -2.42
C LEU A 93 -4.86 9.67 -1.65
N LEU A 94 -6.01 9.26 -1.13
CA LEU A 94 -6.94 10.13 -0.42
C LEU A 94 -7.01 9.76 1.06
N ILE A 95 -6.88 10.76 1.92
CA ILE A 95 -7.22 10.64 3.34
C ILE A 95 -8.62 11.23 3.51
N ILE A 96 -9.55 10.42 3.99
CA ILE A 96 -10.97 10.77 4.10
C ILE A 96 -11.40 10.62 5.56
N ASP A 97 -12.18 11.58 6.04
CA ASP A 97 -12.88 11.43 7.32
C ASP A 97 -14.16 10.62 7.13
N GLU A 98 -14.28 9.54 7.88
CA GLU A 98 -15.36 8.56 7.74
C GLU A 98 -16.73 9.17 8.05
N PRO A 99 -16.94 9.87 9.18
CA PRO A 99 -18.28 10.38 9.52
C PRO A 99 -18.82 11.40 8.52
N THR A 100 -17.95 12.21 7.91
CA THR A 100 -18.36 13.29 7.00
C THR A 100 -18.18 12.96 5.53
N GLY A 101 -17.41 11.92 5.19
CA GLY A 101 -16.96 11.63 3.82
C GLY A 101 -16.03 12.70 3.24
N LYS A 102 -15.58 13.67 4.05
CA LYS A 102 -14.79 14.82 3.57
C LYS A 102 -13.35 14.38 3.29
N LYS A 103 -12.87 14.71 2.09
CA LYS A 103 -11.46 14.57 1.71
C LYS A 103 -10.64 15.56 2.53
N LEU A 104 -9.75 15.04 3.38
CA LEU A 104 -8.84 15.85 4.18
C LEU A 104 -7.62 16.27 3.38
N VAL A 105 -7.00 15.31 2.69
CA VAL A 105 -5.74 15.46 1.95
C VAL A 105 -5.73 14.51 0.76
N GLY A 106 -5.05 14.89 -0.33
CA GLY A 106 -4.98 14.09 -1.56
C GLY A 106 -3.63 14.22 -2.26
N TYR A 107 -2.95 13.09 -2.47
CA TYR A 107 -1.63 13.04 -3.09
C TYR A 107 -1.70 12.38 -4.45
N ASN A 108 -1.30 13.11 -5.49
CA ASN A 108 -1.26 12.60 -6.87
C ASN A 108 0.16 12.15 -7.22
N LEU A 109 0.30 10.94 -7.74
CA LEU A 109 1.56 10.35 -8.16
C LEU A 109 1.39 9.79 -9.57
N LEU A 110 2.36 10.02 -10.46
CA LEU A 110 2.32 9.40 -11.78
C LEU A 110 2.64 7.91 -11.65
N TRP A 111 1.86 7.05 -12.28
CA TRP A 111 2.08 5.60 -12.22
C TRP A 111 3.47 5.21 -12.74
N ARG A 112 3.86 5.83 -13.86
CA ARG A 112 5.18 5.66 -14.51
C ARG A 112 6.41 6.01 -13.65
N TRP A 113 6.24 6.65 -12.49
CA TRP A 113 7.36 6.90 -11.57
C TRP A 113 7.87 5.63 -10.90
N PHE A 114 7.04 4.59 -10.83
CA PHE A 114 7.36 3.37 -10.09
C PHE A 114 7.88 2.29 -11.03
N VAL A 115 9.21 2.12 -11.05
CA VAL A 115 9.85 0.99 -11.73
C VAL A 115 9.27 -0.31 -11.16
N PRO A 116 8.79 -1.22 -12.04
CA PRO A 116 8.27 -2.52 -11.63
C PRO A 116 9.17 -3.29 -10.66
N PHE A 117 8.57 -3.83 -9.62
CA PHE A 117 9.19 -4.66 -8.57
C PHE A 117 10.24 -3.96 -7.70
N TYR A 118 10.37 -2.64 -7.79
CA TYR A 118 11.14 -1.84 -6.83
C TYR A 118 10.23 -1.38 -5.69
N GLN A 119 10.77 -1.37 -4.47
CA GLN A 119 10.10 -0.85 -3.30
C GLN A 119 10.52 0.60 -3.05
N TYR A 120 9.55 1.49 -2.96
CA TYR A 120 9.74 2.91 -2.67
C TYR A 120 9.20 3.22 -1.28
N HIS A 121 9.94 3.98 -0.48
CA HIS A 121 9.48 4.50 0.81
C HIS A 121 9.33 6.01 0.68
N LEU A 122 8.10 6.52 0.79
CA LEU A 122 7.77 7.90 0.47
C LEU A 122 7.25 8.64 1.71
N ASN A 123 7.72 9.87 1.88
CA ASN A 123 7.11 10.87 2.74
C ASN A 123 6.39 11.89 1.84
N LEU A 124 5.08 11.69 1.65
CA LEU A 124 4.26 12.54 0.80
C LEU A 124 3.81 13.75 1.61
N GLN A 125 4.16 14.95 1.14
CA GLN A 125 3.88 16.20 1.86
C GLN A 125 2.93 17.10 1.09
N GLN A 126 1.95 17.66 1.78
CA GLN A 126 1.01 18.62 1.19
C GLN A 126 0.79 19.79 2.15
N LYS A 127 0.86 21.01 1.61
CA LYS A 127 0.52 22.22 2.37
C LYS A 127 -0.99 22.45 2.34
N ILE A 128 -1.61 22.53 3.51
CA ILE A 128 -3.01 22.92 3.65
C ILE A 128 -3.12 24.42 3.42
N LYS A 129 -3.91 24.84 2.42
CA LYS A 129 -4.05 26.26 2.05
C LYS A 129 -4.61 27.12 3.19
N GLN A 130 -5.52 26.56 4.00
CA GLN A 130 -6.21 27.29 5.06
C GLN A 130 -5.33 27.56 6.28
N THR A 131 -4.46 26.61 6.66
CA THR A 131 -3.68 26.70 7.91
C THR A 131 -2.18 26.91 7.67
N SER A 132 -1.71 26.82 6.42
CA SER A 132 -0.29 26.77 6.05
C SER A 132 0.50 25.60 6.68
N GLN A 133 -0.18 24.68 7.36
CA GLN A 133 0.42 23.48 7.93
C GLN A 133 0.77 22.48 6.82
N THR A 134 1.87 21.76 7.00
CA THR A 134 2.26 20.67 6.08
C THR A 134 1.81 19.35 6.69
N THR A 135 0.92 18.65 5.99
CA THR A 135 0.53 17.27 6.30
C THR A 135 1.52 16.31 5.68
N CYS A 136 1.73 15.17 6.34
CA CYS A 136 2.56 14.09 5.82
C CYS A 136 1.75 12.80 5.74
N LEU A 137 1.98 12.01 4.69
CA LEU A 137 1.55 10.63 4.59
C LEU A 137 2.77 9.75 4.29
N TYR A 138 2.98 8.74 5.13
CA TYR A 138 4.11 7.82 5.03
C TYR A 138 3.64 6.50 4.40
N VAL A 139 4.15 6.19 3.22
CA VAL A 139 3.76 4.98 2.47
C VAL A 139 4.96 4.21 1.96
N SER A 140 4.77 2.93 1.71
CA SER A 140 5.65 2.16 0.85
C SER A 140 4.90 1.64 -0.36
N ILE A 141 5.44 1.87 -1.55
CA ILE A 141 4.78 1.57 -2.81
C ILE A 141 5.65 0.60 -3.62
N MET A 142 5.02 -0.38 -4.24
CA MET A 142 5.64 -1.26 -5.22
C MET A 142 4.69 -1.46 -6.40
N ASN A 143 5.18 -1.21 -7.61
CA ASN A 143 4.46 -1.57 -8.83
C ASN A 143 4.72 -3.03 -9.19
N LYS A 144 3.68 -3.81 -9.48
CA LYS A 144 3.77 -5.18 -9.96
C LYS A 144 3.14 -5.26 -11.34
N LEU A 145 3.91 -5.80 -12.29
CA LEU A 145 3.39 -6.16 -13.62
C LEU A 145 2.71 -7.54 -13.58
N SER A 146 1.99 -7.90 -14.64
CA SER A 146 1.40 -9.22 -14.80
C SER A 146 2.41 -10.36 -14.99
N SER A 147 3.68 -10.02 -15.22
CA SER A 147 4.78 -10.96 -15.32
C SER A 147 6.06 -10.39 -14.72
N LEU A 148 6.95 -11.27 -14.25
CA LEU A 148 8.27 -10.87 -13.79
C LEU A 148 9.11 -10.40 -14.98
N SER A 149 9.89 -9.33 -14.79
CA SER A 149 10.82 -8.84 -15.83
C SER A 149 11.79 -9.95 -16.24
N LYS A 150 11.97 -10.13 -17.55
CA LYS A 150 12.92 -11.09 -18.14
C LYS A 150 14.31 -10.48 -18.40
N GLU A 151 14.49 -9.19 -18.13
CA GLU A 151 15.78 -8.52 -18.35
C GLU A 151 16.78 -8.90 -17.25
N ASN A 152 17.86 -9.59 -17.62
CA ASN A 152 19.16 -9.75 -16.93
C ASN A 152 19.20 -9.62 -15.40
N ILE A 153 18.23 -10.19 -14.69
CA ILE A 153 18.22 -10.26 -13.24
C ILE A 153 18.05 -11.73 -12.87
N TYR A 154 19.07 -12.30 -12.23
CA TYR A 154 18.96 -13.60 -11.58
C TYR A 154 18.11 -13.43 -10.32
N TYR A 155 16.79 -13.44 -10.46
CA TYR A 155 15.90 -13.55 -9.32
C TYR A 155 16.01 -14.97 -8.75
N PHE A 156 16.61 -15.09 -7.58
CA PHE A 156 16.48 -16.30 -6.77
C PHE A 156 15.32 -16.07 -5.80
N GLY A 157 14.14 -16.56 -6.16
CA GLY A 157 13.02 -16.64 -5.25
C GLY A 157 13.23 -17.81 -4.28
N LEU A 158 13.19 -17.55 -2.98
CA LEU A 158 13.13 -18.59 -1.96
C LEU A 158 11.72 -18.61 -1.40
N GLU A 159 10.95 -19.63 -1.76
CA GLU A 159 9.70 -19.93 -1.10
C GLU A 159 9.97 -20.91 0.04
N THR A 160 9.60 -20.53 1.26
CA THR A 160 9.71 -21.40 2.44
C THR A 160 8.33 -21.66 2.99
N LEU A 161 7.91 -22.92 2.98
CA LEU A 161 6.72 -23.36 3.68
C LEU A 161 7.11 -23.84 5.07
N LEU A 162 6.59 -23.19 6.12
CA LEU A 162 6.72 -23.69 7.49
C LEU A 162 5.71 -24.82 7.69
N ASN A 163 6.19 -26.07 7.73
CA ASN A 163 5.32 -27.26 7.78
C ASN A 163 4.84 -27.63 9.20
N GLY A 164 5.41 -27.03 10.25
CA GLY A 164 5.08 -27.31 11.65
C GLY A 164 6.27 -27.15 12.58
N PHE A 165 6.07 -27.49 13.85
CA PHE A 165 7.10 -27.48 14.90
C PHE A 165 7.19 -28.86 15.54
N ASP A 166 8.41 -29.34 15.79
CA ASP A 166 8.63 -30.63 16.47
C ASP A 166 8.21 -30.59 17.95
N VAL A 167 8.09 -29.39 18.52
CA VAL A 167 7.66 -29.16 19.90
C VAL A 167 6.36 -28.38 19.90
N SER A 168 5.41 -28.81 20.75
CA SER A 168 4.14 -28.11 20.94
C SER A 168 4.37 -26.68 21.43
N ILE A 169 3.94 -25.70 20.64
CA ILE A 169 4.00 -24.29 21.02
C ILE A 169 2.91 -24.05 22.05
N THR A 170 3.29 -24.07 23.32
CA THR A 170 2.40 -23.85 24.45
C THR A 170 2.35 -22.36 24.74
N ASN A 171 1.57 -21.63 23.93
CA ASN A 171 0.90 -20.35 24.22
C ASN A 171 0.57 -19.62 22.90
N ASN A 172 -0.48 -18.80 22.91
CA ASN A 172 -0.85 -17.87 21.82
C ASN A 172 0.17 -16.72 21.63
N GLN A 173 1.47 -17.03 21.60
CA GLN A 173 2.52 -16.06 21.34
C GLN A 173 2.71 -15.90 19.82
N SER A 174 2.86 -14.66 19.37
CA SER A 174 3.23 -14.36 17.99
C SER A 174 4.62 -14.92 17.68
N ILE A 175 4.73 -15.71 16.62
CA ILE A 175 5.99 -16.30 16.17
C ILE A 175 6.53 -15.46 15.01
N TYR A 176 7.81 -15.11 15.09
CA TYR A 176 8.52 -14.40 14.01
C TYR A 176 9.48 -15.36 13.32
N GLY A 177 9.25 -15.63 12.04
CA GLY A 177 10.21 -16.29 11.17
C GLY A 177 11.15 -15.27 10.55
N VAL A 178 12.47 -15.46 10.68
CA VAL A 178 13.46 -14.59 10.04
C VAL A 178 14.29 -15.43 9.08
N ALA A 179 14.23 -15.09 7.79
CA ALA A 179 15.15 -15.60 6.79
C ALA A 179 16.19 -14.51 6.49
N ARG A 180 17.45 -14.91 6.34
CA ARG A 180 18.54 -14.01 5.94
C ARG A 180 19.26 -14.61 4.74
N ILE A 181 19.40 -13.81 3.69
CA ILE A 181 20.29 -14.13 2.56
C ILE A 181 21.70 -13.69 2.96
N VAL A 182 22.63 -14.63 2.99
CA VAL A 182 24.05 -14.36 3.25
C VAL A 182 24.85 -14.65 1.97
N PRO A 183 25.81 -13.78 1.60
CA PRO A 183 26.59 -13.97 0.38
C PRO A 183 27.54 -15.16 0.44
N ASP A 184 27.98 -15.55 1.65
CA ASP A 184 28.83 -16.73 1.86
C ASP A 184 28.38 -17.51 3.11
N TYR A 185 27.76 -18.66 2.88
CA TYR A 185 27.30 -19.56 3.93
C TYR A 185 28.47 -20.12 4.77
N LYS A 186 29.64 -20.33 4.17
CA LYS A 186 30.78 -20.97 4.84
C LYS A 186 31.44 -20.05 5.86
N PHE A 187 31.47 -18.75 5.60
CA PHE A 187 31.95 -17.75 6.57
C PHE A 187 30.94 -17.41 7.66
N TYR A 188 29.65 -17.66 7.42
CA TYR A 188 28.59 -17.34 8.37
C TYR A 188 28.40 -18.40 9.48
N ARG A 189 28.86 -19.63 9.24
CA ARG A 189 28.56 -20.78 10.09
C ARG A 189 29.44 -20.89 11.33
#